data_AF-A0A1J3EH68-F1
#
_entry.id   AF-A0A1J3EH68-F1
#
_cell.length_a   1.000
_cell.length_b   1.000
_cell.length_c   1.000
_cell.angle_alpha   90.00
_cell.angle_beta   90.00
_cell.angle_gamma   90.00
#
_symmetry.space_group_name_H-M   'P 1'
#
loop_
_entity.id
_entity.type
_entity.pdbx_description
1 polymer ?
#
loop_
_entity_poly.entity_id
_entity_poly.type
_entity_poly.pdbx_seq_one_letter_code
_entity_poly.pdbx_strand_id
1 'polypeptide(L)'
;EYIIYASEKLSLYFKPHKGSIAFINAVEIVSVPDELLPDSASSVPQAPDFKGLSSFSLQITHRLNIGGDLVSPNIDPLSRTWLSDKPYNSFPEGSRNVTVDPKTITYPEGGATRLIAPHPVYATAAEMADAQTTESNFNLSWRMSVDSGHDY
;
A
#
# COMPACT_ATOMS: atom_id res chain seq x y z
N GLU A 1 -1.32 8.80 6.92
CA GLU A 1 -2.55 7.97 6.87
C GLU A 1 -2.40 6.86 7.89
N TYR A 2 -3.46 6.56 8.65
CA TYR A 2 -3.44 5.56 9.71
C TYR A 2 -4.67 4.65 9.59
N ILE A 3 -4.47 3.36 9.84
CA ILE A 3 -5.55 2.39 10.05
C ILE A 3 -5.62 2.13 11.55
N ILE A 4 -6.81 2.31 12.11
CA ILE A 4 -7.08 2.12 13.53
C ILE A 4 -8.37 1.32 13.70
N TYR A 5 -8.37 0.36 14.62
CA TYR A 5 -9.58 -0.31 15.04
C TYR A 5 -10.22 0.52 16.17
N ALA A 6 -11.40 1.05 15.90
CA ALA A 6 -12.15 1.86 16.86
C ALA A 6 -13.55 1.24 17.05
N SER A 7 -13.93 0.97 18.30
CA SER A 7 -15.20 0.32 18.62
C SER A 7 -16.37 1.29 18.73
N GLU A 8 -16.23 2.37 19.50
CA GLU A 8 -17.36 3.26 19.81
C GLU A 8 -17.05 4.76 19.65
N LYS A 9 -15.92 5.23 20.19
CA LYS A 9 -15.56 6.64 20.19
C LYS A 9 -14.09 6.84 19.81
N LEU A 10 -13.87 7.55 18.71
CA LEU A 10 -12.57 8.08 18.35
C LEU A 10 -12.39 9.49 18.93
N SER A 11 -11.39 9.69 19.78
CA SER A 11 -11.04 11.01 20.32
C SER A 11 -9.65 11.42 19.82
N LEU A 12 -9.58 12.56 19.13
CA LEU A 12 -8.32 13.12 18.61
C LEU A 12 -7.90 14.31 19.49
N TYR A 13 -6.69 14.26 20.04
CA TYR A 13 -6.14 15.31 20.89
C TYR A 13 -4.88 15.91 20.27
N PHE A 14 -4.87 17.23 20.06
CA PHE A 14 -3.70 17.98 19.61
C PHE A 14 -3.08 18.69 20.82
N LYS A 15 -1.86 18.29 21.20
CA LYS A 15 -1.16 18.82 22.37
C LYS A 15 0.16 19.46 21.94
N PRO A 16 0.21 20.78 21.68
CA PRO A 16 1.46 21.45 21.33
C PRO A 16 2.44 21.46 22.51
N HIS A 17 3.72 21.54 22.22
CA HIS A 17 4.73 21.83 23.24
C HIS A 17 4.54 23.24 23.82
N LYS A 18 5.03 23.45 25.04
CA LYS A 18 4.96 24.77 25.71
C LYS A 18 5.60 25.84 24.82
N GLY A 19 4.86 26.92 24.57
CA GLY A 19 5.32 28.03 23.72
C GLY A 19 5.16 27.78 22.21
N SER A 20 4.47 26.72 21.80
CA SER A 20 4.19 26.41 20.39
C SER A 20 2.68 26.33 20.12
N ILE A 21 2.32 26.25 18.84
CA ILE A 21 0.94 26.13 18.35
C ILE A 21 0.84 24.84 17.54
N ALA A 22 -0.26 24.12 17.69
CA ALA A 22 -0.63 23.02 16.80
C ALA A 22 -1.77 23.51 15.89
N PHE A 23 -1.71 23.18 14.60
CA PHE A 23 -2.78 23.45 13.65
C PHE A 23 -3.06 22.23 12.80
N ILE A 24 -4.29 22.11 12.32
CA ILE A 24 -4.74 21.08 11.41
C ILE A 24 -5.64 21.75 10.37
N ASN A 25 -5.43 21.43 9.09
CA ASN A 25 -6.26 21.98 8.02
C ASN A 25 -7.55 21.17 7.86
N ALA A 26 -7.43 19.84 7.84
CA ALA A 26 -8.54 18.93 7.69
C ALA A 26 -8.22 17.58 8.33
N VAL A 27 -9.27 16.86 8.72
CA VAL A 27 -9.21 15.46 9.15
C VAL A 27 -10.23 14.69 8.32
N GLU A 28 -9.80 13.58 7.74
CA GLU A 28 -10.66 12.66 7.03
C GLU A 28 -10.75 11.36 7.83
N ILE A 29 -11.97 10.87 8.02
CA ILE A 29 -12.26 9.62 8.72
C ILE A 29 -13.13 8.79 7.79
N VAL A 30 -12.59 7.67 7.32
CA VAL A 30 -13.28 6.76 6.38
C VAL A 30 -13.39 5.40 7.05
N SER A 31 -14.62 4.87 7.12
CA SER A 31 -14.83 3.49 7.52
C SER A 31 -14.41 2.56 6.40
N VAL A 32 -13.60 1.56 6.72
CA VAL A 32 -13.16 0.51 5.79
C VAL A 32 -13.66 -0.83 6.31
N PRO A 33 -13.93 -1.81 5.43
CA PRO A 33 -14.36 -3.12 5.88
C PRO A 33 -13.17 -3.94 6.41
N ASP A 34 -13.47 -4.94 7.23
CA ASP A 34 -12.45 -5.80 7.85
C ASP A 34 -11.65 -6.60 6.81
N GLU A 35 -12.22 -6.86 5.63
CA GLU A 35 -11.51 -7.58 4.56
C GLU A 35 -10.33 -6.79 3.98
N LEU A 36 -10.25 -5.48 4.22
CA LEU A 36 -9.14 -4.66 3.73
C LEU A 36 -7.84 -4.98 4.46
N LEU A 37 -7.94 -5.38 5.74
CA LEU A 37 -6.79 -5.66 6.59
C LEU A 37 -7.12 -6.86 7.49
N PRO A 38 -6.66 -8.07 7.13
CA PRO A 38 -6.85 -9.24 7.98
C PRO A 38 -6.13 -9.06 9.32
N ASP A 39 -6.66 -9.67 10.39
CA ASP A 39 -6.09 -9.62 11.74
C ASP A 39 -4.78 -10.42 11.90
N SER A 40 -4.21 -10.90 10.78
CA SER A 40 -2.97 -11.67 10.74
C SER A 40 -2.13 -11.30 9.52
N ALA A 41 -0.81 -11.39 9.66
CA ALA A 41 0.14 -11.21 8.56
C ALA A 41 1.25 -12.27 8.61
N SER A 42 1.80 -12.59 7.45
CA SER A 42 2.97 -13.47 7.36
C SER A 42 4.22 -12.77 7.87
N SER A 43 5.02 -13.50 8.65
CA SER A 43 6.25 -12.99 9.26
C SER A 43 7.49 -13.24 8.38
N VAL A 44 8.41 -12.27 8.33
CA VAL A 44 9.66 -12.35 7.56
C VAL A 44 10.88 -12.05 8.48
N PRO A 45 11.97 -12.85 8.44
CA PRO A 45 12.13 -14.11 7.72
C PRO A 45 11.36 -15.26 8.40
N GLN A 46 11.00 -16.30 7.62
CA GLN A 46 10.18 -17.47 7.99
C GLN A 46 10.01 -17.68 9.52
N ALA A 47 8.87 -17.20 10.02
CA ALA A 47 8.42 -17.38 11.39
C ALA A 47 6.89 -17.65 11.37
N PRO A 48 6.28 -18.06 12.49
CA PRO A 48 4.83 -18.16 12.57
C PRO A 48 4.17 -16.82 12.20
N ASP A 49 3.01 -16.89 11.55
CA ASP A 49 2.22 -15.70 11.21
C ASP A 49 1.94 -14.85 12.47
N PHE A 50 2.11 -13.55 12.33
CA PHE A 50 1.69 -12.58 13.33
C PHE A 50 0.16 -12.55 13.40
N LYS A 51 -0.39 -12.51 14.61
CA LYS A 51 -1.84 -12.46 14.85
C LYS A 51 -2.19 -11.32 15.79
N GLY A 52 -3.40 -10.78 15.66
CA GLY A 52 -3.86 -9.66 16.47
C GLY A 52 -3.40 -8.31 15.94
N LEU A 53 -3.26 -8.15 14.61
CA LEU A 53 -2.95 -6.84 13.99
C LEU A 53 -3.96 -5.76 14.41
N SER A 54 -5.20 -6.15 14.69
CA SER A 54 -6.26 -5.26 15.16
C SER A 54 -6.00 -4.61 16.52
N SER A 55 -5.07 -5.15 17.31
CA SER A 55 -4.62 -4.53 18.55
C SER A 55 -3.59 -3.41 18.35
N PHE A 56 -3.14 -3.19 17.10
CA PHE A 56 -2.18 -2.15 16.73
C PHE A 56 -2.81 -1.09 15.83
N SER A 57 -2.25 0.12 15.88
CA SER A 57 -2.48 1.13 14.86
C SER A 57 -1.42 0.99 13.77
N LEU A 58 -1.84 0.88 12.51
CA LEU A 58 -0.92 0.81 11.39
C LEU A 58 -0.76 2.18 10.73
N GLN A 59 0.48 2.56 10.45
CA GLN A 59 0.77 3.73 9.62
C GLN A 59 1.12 3.28 8.21
N ILE A 60 0.41 3.82 7.22
CA ILE A 60 0.75 3.58 5.83
C ILE A 60 2.00 4.40 5.49
N THR A 61 3.11 3.72 5.21
CA THR A 61 4.36 4.37 4.78
C THR A 61 4.45 4.51 3.27
N HIS A 62 4.06 3.46 2.53
CA HIS A 62 4.11 3.41 1.08
C HIS A 62 2.87 2.71 0.52
N ARG A 63 2.35 3.24 -0.59
CA ARG A 63 1.29 2.61 -1.39
C ARG A 63 1.61 2.86 -2.86
N LEU A 64 2.04 1.81 -3.55
CA LEU A 64 2.61 1.91 -4.89
C LEU A 64 1.73 1.21 -5.94
N ASN A 65 1.61 1.84 -7.10
CA ASN A 65 1.10 1.26 -8.33
C ASN A 65 2.29 0.73 -9.16
N ILE A 66 2.59 -0.55 -9.04
CA ILE A 66 3.78 -1.15 -9.65
C ILE A 66 3.65 -1.19 -11.19
N GLY A 67 4.65 -0.66 -11.90
CA GLY A 67 4.66 -0.57 -13.36
C GLY A 67 3.70 0.49 -13.93
N GLY A 68 2.96 1.18 -13.06
CA GLY A 68 1.99 2.19 -13.45
C GLY A 68 2.40 3.61 -13.01
N ASP A 69 1.58 4.56 -13.44
CA ASP A 69 1.65 5.94 -12.98
C ASP A 69 0.76 6.16 -11.75
N LEU A 70 0.72 7.40 -11.25
CA LEU A 70 -0.06 7.78 -10.09
C LEU A 70 -1.55 7.50 -10.30
N VAL A 71 -2.18 6.80 -9.34
CA VAL A 71 -3.64 6.67 -9.26
C VAL A 71 -4.14 7.69 -8.25
N SER A 72 -4.99 8.59 -8.73
CA SER A 72 -5.52 9.70 -7.96
C SER A 72 -6.67 9.29 -7.04
N PRO A 73 -6.89 10.00 -5.91
CA PRO A 73 -7.95 9.73 -4.95
C PRO A 73 -9.35 9.57 -5.55
N ASN A 74 -9.70 10.34 -6.59
CA ASN A 74 -11.02 10.29 -7.23
C ASN A 74 -11.30 8.97 -7.98
N ILE A 75 -10.28 8.15 -8.23
CA ILE A 75 -10.42 6.84 -8.90
C ILE A 75 -10.56 5.72 -7.86
N ASP A 76 -9.90 5.87 -6.71
CA ASP A 76 -9.91 4.91 -5.61
C ASP A 76 -11.18 5.08 -4.76
N PRO A 77 -11.93 4.00 -4.49
CA PRO A 77 -13.17 4.11 -3.72
C PRO A 77 -12.98 4.52 -2.26
N LEU A 78 -11.75 4.47 -1.73
CA LEU A 78 -11.38 4.91 -0.39
C LEU A 78 -10.57 6.22 -0.43
N SER A 79 -10.57 6.95 -1.56
CA SER A 79 -9.82 8.19 -1.75
C SER A 79 -8.31 8.06 -1.53
N ARG A 80 -7.76 6.85 -1.64
CA ARG A 80 -6.32 6.61 -1.46
C ARG A 80 -5.54 7.07 -2.69
N THR A 81 -4.33 7.57 -2.46
CA THR A 81 -3.36 7.81 -3.54
C THR A 81 -2.43 6.61 -3.68
N TRP A 82 -2.25 6.13 -4.91
CA TRP A 82 -1.24 5.13 -5.24
C TRP A 82 -0.13 5.80 -6.05
N LEU A 83 1.10 5.78 -5.52
CA LEU A 83 2.25 6.43 -6.14
C LEU A 83 2.85 5.54 -7.22
N SER A 84 3.47 6.12 -8.25
CA SER A 84 4.29 5.33 -9.18
C SER A 84 5.47 4.69 -8.44
N ASP A 85 5.83 3.47 -8.82
CA ASP A 85 6.95 2.73 -8.24
C ASP A 85 8.32 3.16 -8.78
N LYS A 86 8.36 3.91 -9.89
CA LYS A 86 9.58 4.36 -10.58
C LYS A 86 10.65 4.96 -9.66
N PRO A 87 10.33 5.82 -8.67
CA PRO A 87 11.34 6.39 -7.77
C PRO A 87 11.96 5.37 -6.80
N TYR A 88 11.32 4.21 -6.64
CA TYR A 88 11.72 3.16 -5.70
C TYR A 88 12.42 1.99 -6.39
N ASN A 89 12.24 1.82 -7.71
CA ASN A 89 12.91 0.79 -8.47
C ASN A 89 14.42 1.04 -8.51
N SER A 90 15.18 0.14 -7.89
CA SER A 90 16.64 0.25 -7.74
C SER A 90 17.41 -0.18 -9.00
N PHE A 91 16.75 -0.84 -9.94
CA PHE A 91 17.33 -1.23 -11.22
C PHE A 91 16.29 -1.13 -12.37
N PRO A 92 15.96 0.11 -12.79
CA PRO A 92 14.95 0.34 -13.82
C PRO A 92 15.25 -0.35 -15.15
N GLU A 93 16.52 -0.45 -15.55
CA GLU A 93 16.97 -1.07 -16.80
C GLU A 93 16.67 -2.58 -16.85
N GLY A 94 16.59 -3.23 -15.69
CA GLY A 94 16.22 -4.64 -15.58
C GLY A 94 14.72 -4.90 -15.66
N SER A 95 13.89 -3.84 -15.68
CA SER A 95 12.43 -3.94 -15.66
C SER A 95 11.81 -3.41 -16.94
N ARG A 96 10.68 -4.00 -17.33
CA ARG A 96 9.76 -3.42 -18.31
C ARG A 96 8.35 -3.40 -17.74
N ASN A 97 7.62 -2.34 -18.06
CA ASN A 97 6.24 -2.20 -17.61
C ASN A 97 5.31 -2.87 -18.64
N VAL A 98 4.34 -3.61 -18.12
CA VAL A 98 3.24 -4.18 -18.92
C VAL A 98 1.94 -3.56 -18.47
N THR A 99 1.00 -3.41 -19.40
CA THR A 99 -0.27 -2.75 -19.13
C THR A 99 -1.38 -3.36 -19.99
N VAL A 100 -2.55 -3.49 -19.39
CA VAL A 100 -3.82 -3.81 -20.07
C VAL A 100 -4.82 -2.67 -19.85
N ASP A 101 -5.93 -2.65 -20.60
CA ASP A 101 -6.99 -1.68 -20.34
C ASP A 101 -7.61 -1.96 -18.94
N PRO A 102 -7.64 -1.00 -18.00
CA PRO A 102 -8.26 -1.20 -16.69
C PRO A 102 -9.72 -1.68 -16.74
N LYS A 103 -10.44 -1.47 -17.85
CA LYS A 103 -11.80 -1.98 -18.05
C LYS A 103 -11.88 -3.49 -18.22
N THR A 104 -10.76 -4.16 -18.53
CA THR A 104 -10.72 -5.63 -18.64
C THR A 104 -10.48 -6.32 -17.31
N ILE A 105 -10.21 -5.57 -16.24
CA ILE A 105 -10.01 -6.13 -14.90
C ILE A 105 -11.35 -6.58 -14.33
N THR A 106 -11.38 -7.83 -13.85
CA THR A 106 -12.52 -8.43 -13.17
C THR A 106 -12.11 -8.97 -11.81
N TYR A 107 -12.90 -8.66 -10.80
CA TYR A 107 -12.69 -9.16 -9.43
C TYR A 107 -13.32 -10.55 -9.25
N PRO A 108 -12.58 -11.56 -8.76
CA PRO A 108 -13.13 -12.88 -8.51
C PRO A 108 -14.04 -12.87 -7.27
N GLU A 109 -15.07 -13.72 -7.27
CA GLU A 109 -15.93 -13.93 -6.10
C GLU A 109 -15.12 -14.51 -4.93
N GLY A 110 -15.27 -13.92 -3.74
CA GLY A 110 -14.52 -14.30 -2.54
C GLY A 110 -13.03 -13.93 -2.56
N GLY A 111 -12.57 -13.17 -3.55
CA GLY A 111 -11.19 -12.71 -3.66
C GLY A 111 -11.04 -11.19 -3.53
N ALA A 112 -10.12 -10.63 -4.33
CA ALA A 112 -9.85 -9.20 -4.33
C ALA A 112 -11.10 -8.39 -4.69
N THR A 113 -11.26 -7.22 -4.08
CA THR A 113 -12.35 -6.28 -4.36
C THR A 113 -11.81 -4.91 -4.76
N ARG A 114 -12.69 -4.04 -5.27
CA ARG A 114 -12.32 -2.65 -5.59
C ARG A 114 -11.87 -1.86 -4.35
N LEU A 115 -12.30 -2.27 -3.15
CA LEU A 115 -11.87 -1.66 -1.88
C LEU A 115 -10.41 -2.04 -1.55
N ILE A 116 -9.97 -3.25 -1.91
CA ILE A 116 -8.57 -3.67 -1.76
C ILE A 116 -7.68 -2.80 -2.65
N ALA A 117 -7.92 -2.77 -3.96
CA ALA A 117 -7.28 -1.85 -4.89
C ALA A 117 -8.15 -1.62 -6.15
N PRO A 118 -8.09 -0.41 -6.76
CA PRO A 118 -8.89 -0.10 -7.95
C PRO A 118 -8.30 -0.75 -9.21
N HIS A 119 -9.09 -0.86 -10.28
CA HIS A 119 -8.66 -1.52 -11.52
C HIS A 119 -7.30 -1.05 -12.06
N PRO A 120 -6.94 0.25 -12.08
CA PRO A 120 -5.65 0.67 -12.61
C PRO A 120 -4.44 0.05 -11.91
N VAL A 121 -4.57 -0.35 -10.64
CA VAL A 121 -3.50 -1.01 -9.88
C VAL A 121 -3.27 -2.43 -10.36
N TYR A 122 -4.34 -3.15 -10.72
CA TYR A 122 -4.25 -4.50 -11.29
C TYR A 122 -4.00 -4.51 -12.80
N ALA A 123 -4.15 -3.36 -13.47
CA ALA A 123 -3.97 -3.21 -14.91
C ALA A 123 -2.53 -3.00 -15.32
N THR A 124 -1.63 -2.72 -14.37
CA THR A 124 -0.20 -2.48 -14.62
C THR A 124 0.65 -3.43 -13.78
N ALA A 125 1.81 -3.80 -14.31
CA ALA A 125 2.84 -4.50 -13.56
C ALA A 125 4.23 -4.16 -14.10
N ALA A 126 5.26 -4.40 -13.31
CA ALA A 126 6.64 -4.40 -13.73
C ALA A 126 7.15 -5.85 -13.78
N GLU A 127 7.72 -6.25 -14.91
CA GLU A 127 8.32 -7.57 -15.11
C GLU A 127 9.78 -7.45 -15.54
N MET A 128 10.52 -8.56 -15.51
CA MET A 128 11.92 -8.56 -15.96
C MET A 128 11.96 -8.26 -17.46
N ALA A 129 12.80 -7.30 -17.87
CA ALA A 129 12.90 -6.88 -19.26
C ALA A 129 13.27 -8.04 -20.20
N ASP A 130 14.25 -8.85 -19.78
CA ASP A 130 14.75 -10.05 -20.46
C ASP A 130 14.31 -11.35 -19.75
N ALA A 131 13.00 -11.51 -19.54
CA ALA A 131 12.44 -12.68 -18.86
C ALA A 131 12.64 -14.03 -19.61
N GLN A 132 13.10 -14.01 -20.87
CA GLN A 132 13.31 -15.18 -21.74
C GLN A 132 14.80 -15.58 -21.82
N THR A 133 15.53 -15.48 -20.71
CA THR A 133 16.93 -15.92 -20.62
C THR A 133 17.00 -17.29 -19.94
N THR A 134 17.96 -18.13 -20.36
CA THR A 134 18.18 -19.45 -19.74
C THR A 134 18.64 -19.33 -18.29
N GLU A 135 19.24 -18.19 -17.93
CA GLU A 135 19.69 -17.87 -16.56
C GLU A 135 19.34 -16.42 -16.24
N SER A 136 18.30 -16.21 -15.43
CA SER A 136 18.07 -14.91 -14.80
C SER A 136 19.16 -14.67 -13.75
N ASN A 137 19.93 -13.59 -13.93
CA ASN A 137 21.09 -13.28 -13.09
C ASN A 137 20.93 -12.00 -12.26
N PHE A 138 19.73 -11.42 -12.21
CA PHE A 138 19.45 -10.21 -11.44
C PHE A 138 18.08 -10.26 -10.77
N ASN A 139 17.93 -9.45 -9.71
CA ASN A 139 16.68 -9.28 -8.99
C ASN A 139 16.01 -7.98 -9.41
N LEU A 140 14.68 -8.00 -9.55
CA LEU A 140 13.89 -6.78 -9.48
C LEU A 140 13.82 -6.35 -8.01
N SER A 141 14.25 -5.13 -7.73
CA SER A 141 14.41 -4.63 -6.37
C SER A 141 13.81 -3.24 -6.24
N TRP A 142 12.90 -3.09 -5.28
CA TRP A 142 12.40 -1.79 -4.84
C TRP A 142 13.02 -1.47 -3.49
N ARG A 143 13.45 -0.22 -3.32
CA ARG A 143 14.03 0.26 -2.08
C ARG A 143 13.21 1.41 -1.54
N MET A 144 12.71 1.23 -0.33
CA MET A 144 11.94 2.22 0.41
C MET A 144 12.67 2.55 1.70
N SER A 145 12.69 3.82 2.09
CA SER A 145 13.20 4.23 3.41
C SER A 145 12.09 4.09 4.44
N VAL A 146 12.41 3.52 5.60
CA VAL A 146 11.47 3.30 6.70
C VAL A 146 12.08 3.75 8.02
N ASP A 147 11.23 3.98 9.02
CA ASP A 147 11.66 4.39 10.35
C ASP A 147 12.17 3.18 11.14
N SER A 148 13.36 3.29 11.73
CA SER A 148 13.90 2.23 12.57
C SER A 148 13.06 2.01 13.83
N GLY A 149 13.05 0.78 14.36
CA GLY A 149 12.39 0.45 15.64
C GLY A 149 10.92 0.08 15.53
N HIS A 150 10.43 -0.19 14.32
CA HIS A 150 9.08 -0.67 14.04
C HIS A 150 9.14 -1.95 13.21
N ASP A 151 8.09 -2.77 13.33
CA ASP A 151 7.82 -3.89 12.45
C ASP A 151 7.02 -3.40 11.23
N TYR A 152 7.28 -4.01 10.06
CA TYR A 152 6.70 -3.63 8.76
C TYR A 152 6.14 -4.83 8.02
#